data_AF-A0A2P5QE50-F1
#
_entry.id   AF-A0A2P5QE50-F1
#
_cell.length_a   1.000
_cell.length_b   1.000
_cell.length_c   1.000
_cell.angle_alpha   90.00
_cell.angle_beta   90.00
_cell.angle_gamma   90.00
#
_symmetry.space_group_name_H-M   'P 1'
#
loop_
_entity.id
_entity.type
_entity.pdbx_description
1 polymer ?
#
loop_
_entity_poly.entity_id
_entity_poly.type
_entity_poly.pdbx_seq_one_letter_code
_entity_poly.pdbx_strand_id
1 'polypeptide(L)'
;MGKDPGLYTEIGKKARDLLYKDYQTDQKFTLTTSSLTGVAITPARTKKGDLFLTDVNSQLKSKNVTTDIKVDTSSNVSTSSAPSVGF
;
A
#
# COMPACT_ATOMS: atom_id res chain seq x y z
N MET A 1 -8.81 30.09 0.42
CA MET A 1 -8.01 28.85 0.43
C MET A 1 -8.62 27.89 -0.58
N GLY A 2 -8.37 28.11 -1.87
CA GLY A 2 -8.84 27.19 -2.91
C GLY A 2 -8.00 25.94 -2.84
N LYS A 3 -8.61 24.80 -2.54
CA LYS A 3 -7.93 23.52 -2.74
C LYS A 3 -7.92 23.29 -4.24
N ASP A 4 -6.74 23.06 -4.80
CA ASP A 4 -6.62 22.59 -6.17
C ASP A 4 -7.52 21.37 -6.37
N PRO A 5 -8.14 21.21 -7.55
CA PRO A 5 -8.99 20.05 -7.80
C PRO A 5 -8.14 18.79 -7.60
N GLY A 6 -8.49 18.02 -6.57
CA GLY A 6 -7.81 16.77 -6.26
C GLY A 6 -7.95 15.76 -7.40
N LEU A 7 -7.07 14.75 -7.40
CA LEU A 7 -7.12 13.68 -8.39
C LEU A 7 -8.49 12.99 -8.40
N TYR A 8 -8.92 12.50 -9.57
CA TYR A 8 -10.17 11.73 -9.69
C TYR A 8 -10.25 10.55 -8.69
N THR A 9 -9.10 9.94 -8.36
CA THR A 9 -8.99 8.87 -7.35
C THR A 9 -9.44 9.31 -5.95
N GLU A 10 -9.35 10.60 -5.63
CA GLU A 10 -9.74 11.15 -4.33
C GLU A 10 -11.26 11.39 -4.20
N ILE A 11 -12.00 11.38 -5.32
CA ILE A 11 -13.46 11.50 -5.30
C ILE A 11 -14.05 10.31 -4.54
N GLY A 12 -14.90 10.61 -3.55
CA GLY A 12 -15.54 9.62 -2.70
C GLY A 12 -14.59 8.84 -1.76
N LYS A 13 -13.29 9.17 -1.72
CA LYS A 13 -12.31 8.46 -0.87
C LYS A 13 -12.68 8.51 0.60
N LYS A 14 -13.09 9.67 1.12
CA LYS A 14 -13.48 9.80 2.54
C LYS A 14 -14.64 8.89 2.94
N ALA A 15 -15.63 8.74 2.06
CA ALA A 15 -16.76 7.85 2.31
C ALA A 15 -16.33 6.36 2.22
N ARG A 16 -15.51 6.01 1.22
CA ARG A 16 -14.96 4.65 1.08
C ARG A 16 -14.10 4.26 2.28
N ASP A 17 -13.20 5.15 2.70
CA ASP A 17 -12.33 4.93 3.85
C ASP A 17 -13.16 4.76 5.13
N LEU A 18 -14.20 5.57 5.35
CA LEU A 18 -15.07 5.42 6.52
C LEU A 18 -15.72 4.03 6.60
N LEU A 19 -16.07 3.44 5.45
CA LEU A 19 -16.78 2.16 5.38
C LEU A 19 -15.85 0.94 5.40
N TYR A 20 -14.64 1.06 4.84
CA TYR A 20 -13.80 -0.11 4.57
C TYR A 20 -12.40 -0.05 5.15
N LYS A 21 -11.94 1.11 5.63
CA LYS A 21 -10.57 1.24 6.13
C LYS A 21 -10.38 0.32 7.33
N ASP A 22 -9.35 -0.51 7.23
CA ASP A 22 -8.95 -1.49 8.25
C ASP A 22 -10.03 -2.56 8.57
N TYR A 23 -11.14 -2.60 7.83
CA TYR A 23 -12.15 -3.63 8.00
C TYR A 23 -11.68 -4.94 7.34
N GLN A 24 -11.20 -5.86 8.17
CA GLN A 24 -10.88 -7.24 7.77
C GLN A 24 -11.48 -8.24 8.76
N THR A 25 -12.25 -9.19 8.25
CA THR A 25 -12.72 -10.37 8.99
C THR A 25 -11.65 -11.46 9.15
N ASP A 26 -10.58 -11.37 8.37
CA ASP A 26 -9.49 -12.35 8.30
C ASP A 26 -8.35 -12.00 9.27
N GLN A 27 -7.62 -13.01 9.76
CA GLN A 27 -6.45 -12.77 10.61
C GLN A 27 -5.27 -12.36 9.74
N LYS A 28 -4.91 -11.08 9.78
CA LYS A 28 -3.74 -10.54 9.07
C LYS A 28 -2.60 -10.22 10.03
N PHE A 29 -1.43 -10.77 9.72
CA PHE A 29 -0.17 -10.41 10.34
C PHE A 29 0.63 -9.55 9.36
N THR A 30 1.24 -8.47 9.84
CA THR A 30 2.05 -7.57 9.02
C THR A 30 3.24 -7.11 9.83
N LEU A 31 4.43 -7.22 9.24
CA LEU A 31 5.66 -6.72 9.81
C LEU A 31 6.23 -5.72 8.82
N THR A 32 6.66 -4.56 9.30
CA THR A 32 7.31 -3.55 8.45
C THR A 32 8.70 -3.27 8.98
N THR A 33 9.69 -3.41 8.11
CA THR A 33 11.08 -3.03 8.37
C THR A 33 11.44 -1.88 7.44
N SER A 34 11.85 -0.76 8.01
CA SER A 34 12.25 0.44 7.27
C SER A 34 13.71 0.81 7.54
N SER A 35 14.43 1.19 6.50
CA SER A 35 15.79 1.73 6.58
C SER A 35 15.80 3.26 6.49
N LEU A 36 16.85 3.88 7.05
CA LEU A 36 17.11 5.32 6.90
C LEU A 36 17.33 5.75 5.45
N THR A 37 17.72 4.82 4.58
CA THR A 37 17.94 5.05 3.14
C THR A 37 16.65 5.10 2.33
N GLY A 38 15.47 5.04 2.97
CA GLY A 38 14.17 5.20 2.31
C GLY A 38 13.57 3.91 1.77
N VAL A 39 14.15 2.75 2.11
CA VAL A 39 13.59 1.44 1.77
C VAL A 39 12.67 0.97 2.90
N ALA A 40 11.46 0.58 2.58
CA ALA A 40 10.55 -0.12 3.47
C ALA A 40 10.18 -1.46 2.86
N ILE A 41 10.17 -2.51 3.67
CA ILE A 41 9.75 -3.85 3.28
C ILE A 41 8.68 -4.28 4.28
N THR A 42 7.52 -4.65 3.75
CA THR A 42 6.33 -5.03 4.49
C THR A 42 5.83 -6.39 4.01
N PRO A 43 6.31 -7.51 4.59
CA PRO A 43 5.64 -8.79 4.46
C PRO A 43 4.30 -8.79 5.20
N ALA A 44 3.29 -9.36 4.54
CA ALA A 44 1.99 -9.62 5.11
C ALA A 44 1.56 -11.07 4.89
N ARG A 45 0.87 -11.63 5.88
CA ARG A 45 0.23 -12.93 5.82
C ARG A 45 -1.20 -12.80 6.29
N THR A 46 -2.14 -13.27 5.48
CA THR A 46 -3.57 -13.24 5.79
C THR A 46 -4.10 -14.66 5.81
N LYS A 47 -4.72 -15.07 6.93
CA LYS A 47 -5.46 -16.33 7.04
C LYS A 47 -6.94 -16.05 6.77
N LYS A 48 -7.46 -16.57 5.66
CA LYS A 48 -8.85 -16.47 5.23
C LYS A 48 -9.48 -17.86 5.19
N GLY A 49 -10.23 -18.19 6.25
CA GLY A 49 -10.69 -19.57 6.46
C GLY A 49 -9.49 -20.53 6.56
N ASP A 50 -9.45 -21.52 5.67
CA ASP A 50 -8.33 -22.48 5.56
C ASP A 50 -7.24 -22.06 4.56
N LEU A 51 -7.42 -20.93 3.86
CA LEU A 51 -6.45 -20.40 2.91
C LEU A 51 -5.47 -19.45 3.59
N PHE A 52 -4.18 -19.61 3.27
CA PHE A 52 -3.13 -18.68 3.67
C PHE A 52 -2.65 -17.90 2.45
N LEU A 53 -2.91 -16.60 2.46
CA LEU A 53 -2.40 -15.66 1.46
C LEU A 53 -1.17 -14.97 2.03
N THR A 54 -0.14 -14.81 1.21
CA THR A 54 1.06 -14.05 1.57
C THR A 54 1.45 -13.10 0.46
N ASP A 55 1.82 -11.90 0.86
CA ASP A 55 2.31 -10.86 -0.01
C ASP A 55 3.50 -10.12 0.62
N VAL A 56 4.35 -9.58 -0.24
CA VAL A 56 5.47 -8.73 0.15
C VAL A 56 5.34 -7.43 -0.62
N ASN A 57 5.21 -6.33 0.12
CA ASN A 57 5.29 -4.98 -0.41
C ASN A 57 6.67 -4.40 -0.09
N SER A 58 7.33 -3.81 -1.08
CA SER A 58 8.56 -3.04 -0.90
C SER A 58 8.40 -1.66 -1.50
N GLN A 59 8.73 -0.64 -0.72
CA GLN A 59 8.69 0.75 -1.12
C GLN A 59 10.10 1.34 -1.06
N LEU A 60 10.52 2.00 -2.12
CA LEU A 60 11.75 2.80 -2.18
C LEU A 60 11.37 4.26 -2.37
N LYS A 61 11.71 5.09 -1.38
CA LYS A 61 11.62 6.55 -1.48
C LYS A 61 12.99 7.12 -1.75
N SER A 62 13.13 7.73 -2.92
CA SER A 62 14.35 8.44 -3.32
C SER A 62 13.99 9.85 -3.74
N LYS A 63 14.35 10.83 -2.90
CA LYS A 63 14.09 12.26 -3.13
C LYS A 63 12.62 12.52 -3.49
N ASN A 64 12.32 12.71 -4.78
CA ASN A 64 11.01 13.06 -5.32
C ASN A 64 10.32 11.88 -6.01
N VAL A 65 10.79 10.65 -5.84
CA VAL A 65 10.22 9.47 -6.49
C VAL A 65 9.97 8.40 -5.43
N THR A 66 8.76 7.85 -5.45
CA THR A 66 8.42 6.64 -4.72
C THR A 66 8.21 5.52 -5.72
N THR A 67 8.90 4.41 -5.52
CA THR A 67 8.70 3.18 -6.27
C THR A 67 8.14 2.13 -5.32
N ASP A 68 6.98 1.59 -5.66
CA ASP A 68 6.31 0.52 -4.94
C ASP A 68 6.37 -0.76 -5.75
N ILE A 69 6.76 -1.85 -5.12
CA ILE A 69 6.83 -3.20 -5.68
C ILE A 69 6.00 -4.09 -4.79
N LYS A 70 5.04 -4.81 -5.38
CA LYS A 70 4.23 -5.79 -4.68
C LYS A 70 4.28 -7.13 -5.39
N VAL A 71 4.56 -8.17 -4.61
CA VAL A 71 4.61 -9.56 -5.05
C VAL A 71 3.72 -10.41 -4.15
N ASP A 72 3.02 -11.39 -4.72
CA ASP A 72 2.20 -12.33 -3.95
C ASP A 72 2.47 -13.80 -4.32
N THR A 73 1.89 -14.71 -3.52
CA THR A 73 2.02 -16.17 -3.71
C THR A 73 1.33 -16.72 -4.95
N SER A 74 0.48 -15.92 -5.61
CA SER A 74 -0.09 -16.26 -6.92
C SER A 74 0.81 -15.86 -8.09
N SER A 75 2.08 -15.55 -7.81
CA SER A 75 3.07 -15.10 -8.80
C SER A 75 2.69 -13.78 -9.49
N ASN A 76 1.80 -12.98 -8.90
CA ASN A 76 1.55 -11.64 -9.40
C ASN A 76 2.67 -10.71 -8.93
N VAL A 77 3.15 -9.89 -9.87
CA VAL A 77 4.14 -8.84 -9.63
C VAL A 77 3.56 -7.54 -10.16
N SER A 78 3.51 -6.52 -9.31
CA SER A 78 3.07 -5.17 -9.68
C SER A 78 4.10 -4.16 -9.24
N THR A 79 4.44 -3.25 -10.15
CA THR A 79 5.42 -2.19 -9.93
C THR A 79 4.78 -0.87 -10.29
N SER A 80 4.81 0.08 -9.37
CA SER A 80 4.30 1.44 -9.56
C SER A 80 5.40 2.42 -9.21
N SER A 81 5.56 3.46 -10.03
CA SER A 81 6.42 4.60 -9.71
C SER A 81 5.60 5.86 -9.78
N ALA A 82 5.70 6.68 -8.73
CA ALA A 82 4.99 7.94 -8.63
C ALA A 82 5.94 9.05 -8.19
N PRO A 83 5.78 10.28 -8.71
CA PRO A 83 6.42 11.44 -8.13
C PRO A 83 5.92 11.60 -6.68
N SER A 84 6.85 11.75 -5.74
CA SER A 84 6.59 11.94 -4.31
C SER A 84 6.15 13.36 -3.95
N VAL A 85 5.78 14.18 -4.95
CA VAL A 85 5.41 15.57 -4.78
C VAL A 85 3.96 15.62 -4.30
N GLY A 86 3.75 16.11 -3.08
CA GLY A 86 2.42 16.47 -2.59
C GLY A 86 1.88 17.65 -3.41
N PHE A 87 0.68 17.48 -3.94
CA PHE A 87 -0.20 18.60 -4.29
C PHE A 87 -1.17 18.81 -3.12
#